data_AF-A0AAV7ATD4-F1
#
_entry.id   AF-A0AAV7ATD4-F1
#
_cell.length_a   1.000
_cell.length_b   1.000
_cell.length_c   1.000
_cell.angle_alpha   90.00
_cell.angle_beta   90.00
_cell.angle_gamma   90.00
#
_symmetry.space_group_name_H-M   'P 1'
#
loop_
_entity.id
_entity.type
_entity.pdbx_description
1 polymer ?
#
loop_
_entity_poly.entity_id
_entity_poly.type
_entity_poly.pdbx_seq_one_letter_code
_entity_poly.pdbx_strand_id
1 'polypeptide(L)'
;MNSNFVNSAIGTLSTWPAYGAGQSIIQKHKPCAESNIRSPRSENASAVSKPRYLEKLESYLRRELQALDSAKIISQELRLQPYRDVFDFFMEDFKTYKPLLCAIKNEYEVTLAHQRERIRSLEPLKAMLVSVSEQCDKRIQEIYEKEKHEVKTLKMEKDNLLKMIDNLKDEKISLQAQVSKLQEEMEDVYLKYRNECDARKLLISDINELKHQQEDLRLSQDHKEQGEDPVTLAIALRMARSDLAKTQVELNTLKADYGDVVPRRDFEKQEKTLAVCVEKTELLQKDLSQLQKEHKSLLQINQQVVQERDSLSKELEDLQRSTSPGPLWEKCVDIFPEIFQRWSKLSDGKTSGQLVDVLLTELGKRILKDKDFFPGMVGLFL
;
A
#
# COMPACT_ATOMS: atom_id res chain seq x y z
N MET A 1 10.42 -5.66 37.59
CA MET A 1 9.09 -5.13 37.22
C MET A 1 8.78 -5.60 35.81
N ASN A 2 7.57 -6.13 35.63
CA ASN A 2 7.20 -7.10 34.60
C ASN A 2 7.31 -6.58 33.16
N SER A 3 8.02 -7.33 32.32
CA SER A 3 8.00 -7.23 30.87
C SER A 3 7.04 -8.30 30.31
N ASN A 4 5.81 -7.89 29.98
CA ASN A 4 4.86 -8.72 29.24
C ASN A 4 5.09 -8.54 27.73
N PHE A 5 5.82 -9.47 27.12
CA PHE A 5 5.78 -9.67 25.66
C PHE A 5 4.57 -10.54 25.32
N VAL A 6 3.58 -9.94 24.68
CA VAL A 6 2.47 -10.67 24.05
C VAL A 6 3.01 -11.26 22.75
N ASN A 7 3.23 -12.57 22.74
CA ASN A 7 3.45 -13.35 21.52
C ASN A 7 2.15 -13.34 20.71
N SER A 8 2.10 -12.52 19.66
CA SER A 8 1.06 -12.62 18.65
C SER A 8 1.41 -13.78 17.71
N ALA A 9 0.49 -14.74 17.64
CA ALA A 9 0.64 -15.99 16.92
C ALA A 9 1.02 -15.75 15.45
N ILE A 10 2.11 -16.39 15.04
CA ILE A 10 2.47 -16.63 13.64
C ILE A 10 1.32 -17.45 13.03
N GLY A 11 0.47 -16.78 12.25
CA GLY A 11 -0.52 -17.43 11.40
C GLY A 11 0.21 -18.28 10.37
N THR A 12 0.18 -19.59 10.57
CA THR A 12 0.66 -20.59 9.62
C THR A 12 -0.21 -20.53 8.36
N LEU A 13 0.19 -19.71 7.41
CA LEU A 13 -0.30 -19.78 6.03
C LEU A 13 0.12 -21.16 5.48
N SER A 14 -0.89 -21.99 5.19
CA SER A 14 -0.71 -23.32 4.62
C SER A 14 -0.18 -23.19 3.19
N THR A 15 1.14 -23.37 3.05
CA THR A 15 1.81 -23.54 1.77
C THR A 15 1.42 -24.90 1.17
N TRP A 16 0.33 -24.91 0.41
CA TRP A 16 0.01 -26.00 -0.50
C TRP A 16 1.10 -26.08 -1.58
N PRO A 17 1.72 -27.25 -1.84
CA PRO A 17 2.59 -27.37 -2.99
C PRO A 17 1.80 -27.81 -4.23
N ALA A 18 2.16 -27.16 -5.33
CA ALA A 18 1.87 -27.55 -6.69
C ALA A 18 2.52 -28.91 -7.06
N TYR A 19 1.98 -29.49 -8.12
CA TYR A 19 2.43 -30.66 -8.89
C TYR A 19 2.13 -32.05 -8.31
N GLY A 20 1.15 -32.68 -8.95
CA GLY A 20 0.96 -34.12 -8.92
C GLY A 20 2.05 -34.84 -9.70
N ALA A 21 2.63 -35.85 -9.08
CA ALA A 21 3.21 -37.01 -9.75
C ALA A 21 2.53 -38.23 -9.13
N GLY A 22 1.98 -39.09 -9.99
CA GLY A 22 1.02 -40.11 -9.62
C GLY A 22 1.54 -41.16 -8.63
N GLN A 23 0.62 -41.69 -7.84
CA GLN A 23 0.75 -43.02 -7.27
C GLN A 23 -0.65 -43.63 -7.07
N SER A 24 -0.77 -44.82 -7.63
CA SER A 24 -1.89 -45.76 -7.64
C SER A 24 -2.63 -45.88 -6.31
N ILE A 25 -3.95 -45.68 -6.37
CA ILE A 25 -4.88 -45.97 -5.26
C ILE A 25 -5.00 -47.49 -5.10
N ILE A 26 -4.42 -47.99 -4.02
CA ILE A 26 -4.65 -49.33 -3.48
C ILE A 26 -6.05 -49.36 -2.87
N GLN A 27 -6.93 -50.19 -3.43
CA GLN A 27 -8.25 -50.50 -2.89
C GLN A 27 -8.11 -51.23 -1.54
N LYS A 28 -8.72 -50.68 -0.49
CA LYS A 28 -8.98 -51.40 0.77
C LYS A 28 -10.48 -51.69 0.87
N HIS A 29 -10.87 -52.95 0.68
CA HIS A 29 -12.10 -53.48 1.27
C HIS A 29 -11.82 -54.83 1.95
N LYS A 30 -12.33 -54.95 3.18
CA LYS A 30 -12.22 -56.08 4.12
C LYS A 30 -13.01 -57.32 3.65
N PRO A 31 -12.61 -58.53 4.09
CA PRO A 31 -13.30 -59.77 3.76
C PRO A 31 -14.41 -60.09 4.77
N CYS A 32 -15.52 -60.68 4.30
CA CYS A 32 -16.53 -61.30 5.17
C CYS A 32 -16.84 -62.71 4.66
N ALA A 33 -16.40 -63.68 5.47
CA ALA A 33 -16.94 -64.99 5.81
C ALA A 33 -17.58 -65.91 4.73
N GLU A 34 -17.05 -67.13 4.75
CA GLU A 34 -17.53 -68.35 4.12
C GLU A 34 -18.97 -68.72 4.51
N SER A 35 -19.73 -69.24 3.55
CA SER A 35 -20.65 -70.35 3.79
C SER A 35 -20.48 -71.37 2.67
N ASN A 36 -19.98 -72.54 3.07
CA ASN A 36 -19.89 -73.74 2.23
C ASN A 36 -21.30 -74.32 2.05
N ILE A 37 -21.79 -74.35 0.81
CA ILE A 37 -22.78 -75.36 0.38
C ILE A 37 -22.23 -76.02 -0.89
N ARG A 38 -22.06 -77.34 -0.82
CA ARG A 38 -21.51 -78.21 -1.86
C ARG A 38 -22.49 -78.45 -3.01
N SER A 39 -21.89 -78.53 -4.21
CA SER A 39 -22.24 -79.33 -5.40
C SER A 39 -23.41 -78.90 -6.30
N PRO A 40 -23.43 -79.27 -7.61
CA PRO A 40 -22.42 -80.00 -8.38
C PRO A 40 -21.94 -79.27 -9.65
N ARG A 41 -20.81 -79.75 -10.15
CA ARG A 41 -20.29 -79.61 -11.52
C ARG A 41 -21.43 -79.77 -12.56
N SER A 42 -21.78 -78.68 -13.25
CA SER A 42 -22.34 -78.76 -14.60
C SER A 42 -21.23 -78.42 -15.57
N GLU A 43 -20.54 -79.45 -16.04
CA GLU A 43 -20.01 -79.42 -17.40
C GLU A 43 -21.18 -79.15 -18.36
N ASN A 44 -20.87 -78.51 -19.49
CA ASN A 44 -21.76 -78.20 -20.62
C ASN A 44 -22.51 -76.87 -20.56
N ALA A 45 -21.78 -75.75 -20.50
CA ALA A 45 -22.19 -74.60 -21.31
C ALA A 45 -21.60 -74.81 -22.70
N SER A 46 -22.44 -75.25 -23.63
CA SER A 46 -22.12 -75.26 -25.06
C SER A 46 -21.38 -73.98 -25.44
N ALA A 47 -20.33 -74.11 -26.24
CA ALA A 47 -19.81 -73.01 -27.03
C ALA A 47 -20.92 -72.57 -27.99
N VAL A 48 -21.87 -71.78 -27.48
CA VAL A 48 -22.82 -71.06 -28.30
C VAL A 48 -21.96 -70.07 -29.07
N SER A 49 -21.71 -70.38 -30.34
CA SER A 49 -20.97 -69.49 -31.24
C SER A 49 -21.55 -68.10 -31.10
N LYS A 50 -20.69 -67.13 -30.79
CA LYS A 50 -21.11 -65.75 -30.55
C LYS A 50 -21.93 -65.29 -31.76
N PRO A 51 -23.10 -64.65 -31.55
CA PRO A 51 -23.91 -64.19 -32.68
C PRO A 51 -23.06 -63.33 -33.62
N ARG A 52 -23.07 -63.65 -34.92
CA ARG A 52 -22.25 -62.97 -35.94
C ARG A 52 -22.42 -61.44 -35.92
N TYR A 53 -23.57 -60.95 -35.49
CA TYR A 53 -23.85 -59.53 -35.32
C TYR A 53 -23.04 -58.89 -34.19
N LEU A 54 -22.95 -59.56 -33.04
CA LEU A 54 -22.18 -59.10 -31.88
C LEU A 54 -20.67 -59.08 -32.19
N GLU A 55 -20.18 -60.06 -32.95
CA GLU A 55 -18.78 -60.08 -33.41
C GLU A 55 -18.46 -58.89 -34.32
N LYS A 56 -19.39 -58.51 -35.21
CA LYS A 56 -19.24 -57.34 -36.08
C LYS A 56 -19.18 -56.04 -35.27
N LEU A 57 -20.11 -55.84 -34.32
CA LEU A 57 -20.12 -54.66 -33.45
C LEU A 57 -18.84 -54.53 -32.62
N GLU A 58 -18.32 -55.63 -32.08
CA GLU A 58 -17.06 -55.59 -31.33
C GLU A 58 -15.84 -55.34 -32.23
N SER A 59 -15.84 -55.88 -33.45
CA SER A 59 -14.76 -55.60 -34.41
C SER A 59 -14.75 -54.14 -34.84
N TYR A 60 -15.93 -53.52 -34.98
CA TYR A 60 -16.10 -52.10 -35.23
C TYR A 60 -15.60 -51.27 -34.04
N LEU A 61 -16.05 -51.58 -32.83
CA LEU A 61 -15.63 -50.89 -31.60
C LEU A 61 -14.11 -50.92 -31.43
N ARG A 62 -13.48 -52.09 -31.62
CA ARG A 62 -12.02 -52.24 -31.50
C ARG A 62 -11.27 -51.40 -32.54
N ARG A 63 -11.79 -51.32 -33.77
CA ARG A 63 -11.19 -50.52 -34.85
C ARG A 63 -11.28 -49.02 -34.56
N GLU A 64 -12.45 -48.53 -34.15
CA GLU A 64 -12.66 -47.13 -33.81
C GLU A 64 -11.83 -46.70 -32.59
N LEU A 65 -11.73 -47.55 -31.57
CA LEU A 65 -10.88 -47.28 -30.40
C LEU A 65 -9.38 -47.27 -30.74
N GLN A 66 -8.92 -48.19 -31.59
CA GLN A 66 -7.52 -48.19 -32.06
C GLN A 66 -7.19 -46.95 -32.90
N ALA A 67 -8.14 -46.44 -33.69
CA ALA A 67 -7.98 -45.20 -34.43
C ALA A 67 -7.84 -43.98 -33.51
N LEU A 68 -8.63 -43.93 -32.43
CA LEU A 68 -8.56 -42.86 -31.43
C LEU A 68 -7.29 -42.90 -30.56
N ASP A 69 -6.84 -44.09 -30.14
CA ASP A 69 -5.62 -44.25 -29.34
C ASP A 69 -4.35 -43.87 -30.15
N SER A 70 -4.37 -44.09 -31.47
CA SER A 70 -3.30 -43.67 -32.39
C SER A 70 -3.17 -42.14 -32.51
N ALA A 71 -4.25 -41.40 -32.25
CA ALA A 71 -4.30 -39.93 -32.36
C ALA A 71 -3.77 -39.19 -31.12
N LYS A 72 -3.37 -39.89 -30.04
CA LYS A 72 -2.78 -39.32 -28.81
C LYS A 72 -3.60 -38.24 -28.08
N ILE A 73 -4.87 -38.04 -28.46
CA ILE A 73 -5.81 -37.14 -27.79
C ILE A 73 -6.69 -38.00 -26.87
N ILE A 74 -6.20 -38.28 -25.66
CA ILE A 74 -6.94 -39.06 -24.66
C ILE A 74 -7.87 -38.13 -23.89
N SER A 75 -8.92 -37.61 -24.54
CA SER A 75 -10.09 -37.15 -23.79
C SER A 75 -11.01 -38.34 -23.63
N GLN A 76 -11.27 -38.75 -22.38
CA GLN A 76 -12.23 -39.83 -22.07
C GLN A 76 -13.60 -39.60 -22.73
N GLU A 77 -13.93 -38.34 -23.04
CA GLU A 77 -15.12 -37.93 -23.79
C GLU A 77 -15.13 -38.38 -25.26
N LEU A 78 -14.00 -38.30 -25.98
CA LEU A 78 -13.89 -38.77 -27.36
C LEU A 78 -13.98 -40.30 -27.41
N ARG A 79 -13.43 -40.96 -26.39
CA ARG A 79 -13.50 -42.41 -26.24
C ARG A 79 -14.92 -42.92 -25.99
N LEU A 80 -15.81 -42.11 -25.42
CA LEU A 80 -17.21 -42.49 -25.17
C LEU A 80 -18.04 -42.58 -26.47
N GLN A 81 -17.65 -41.92 -27.55
CA GLN A 81 -18.45 -41.85 -28.79
C GLN A 81 -18.59 -43.22 -29.48
N PRO A 82 -17.51 -44.01 -29.72
CA PRO A 82 -17.65 -45.35 -30.29
C PRO A 82 -18.50 -46.30 -29.43
N TYR A 83 -18.47 -46.16 -28.09
CA TYR A 83 -19.32 -46.95 -27.20
C TYR A 83 -20.80 -46.56 -27.31
N ARG A 84 -21.10 -45.26 -27.49
CA ARG A 84 -22.47 -44.77 -27.71
C ARG A 84 -23.04 -45.32 -29.01
N ASP A 85 -22.28 -45.22 -30.09
CA ASP A 85 -22.69 -45.68 -31.42
C ASP A 85 -22.94 -47.21 -31.42
N VAL A 86 -22.03 -47.98 -30.82
CA VAL A 86 -22.18 -49.44 -30.69
C VAL A 86 -23.37 -49.82 -29.81
N PHE A 87 -23.62 -49.05 -28.74
CA PHE A 87 -24.78 -49.28 -27.88
C PHE A 87 -26.10 -48.95 -28.59
N ASP A 88 -26.12 -47.93 -29.45
CA ASP A 88 -27.27 -47.60 -30.30
C ASP A 88 -27.54 -48.70 -31.34
N PHE A 89 -26.52 -49.14 -32.07
CA PHE A 89 -26.65 -50.28 -32.98
C PHE A 89 -27.07 -51.57 -32.26
N PHE A 90 -26.60 -51.78 -31.02
CA PHE A 90 -27.02 -52.91 -30.20
C PHE A 90 -28.50 -52.82 -29.81
N MET A 91 -28.98 -51.66 -29.36
CA MET A 91 -30.37 -51.46 -28.93
C MET A 91 -31.37 -51.53 -30.09
N GLU A 92 -30.98 -51.19 -31.31
CA GLU A 92 -31.87 -51.22 -32.48
C GLU A 92 -32.47 -52.60 -32.75
N ASP A 93 -31.75 -53.67 -32.43
CA ASP A 93 -32.20 -55.05 -32.61
C ASP A 93 -33.13 -55.57 -31.51
N PHE A 94 -33.17 -54.94 -30.32
CA PHE A 94 -33.96 -55.40 -29.17
C PHE A 94 -35.31 -54.70 -29.03
N LYS A 95 -36.29 -55.04 -29.89
CA LYS A 95 -37.61 -54.36 -29.92
C LYS A 95 -38.38 -54.34 -28.58
N THR A 96 -38.30 -55.41 -27.78
CA THR A 96 -39.06 -55.54 -26.51
C THR A 96 -38.41 -54.78 -25.36
N TYR A 97 -37.07 -54.75 -25.29
CA TYR A 97 -36.33 -54.14 -24.18
C TYR A 97 -35.81 -52.73 -24.50
N LYS A 98 -35.89 -52.30 -25.77
CA LYS A 98 -35.45 -50.98 -26.25
C LYS A 98 -35.98 -49.81 -25.40
N PRO A 99 -37.27 -49.74 -25.00
CA PRO A 99 -37.74 -48.62 -24.18
C PRO A 99 -37.01 -48.49 -22.83
N LEU A 100 -36.72 -49.61 -22.17
CA LEU A 100 -35.99 -49.64 -20.90
C LEU A 100 -34.52 -49.26 -21.09
N LEU A 101 -33.85 -49.84 -22.09
CA LEU A 101 -32.44 -49.54 -22.38
C LEU A 101 -32.24 -48.09 -22.82
N CYS A 102 -33.16 -47.54 -23.61
CA CYS A 102 -33.18 -46.13 -23.98
C CYS A 102 -33.41 -45.23 -22.77
N ALA A 103 -34.31 -45.58 -21.85
CA ALA A 103 -34.52 -44.81 -20.62
C ALA A 103 -33.25 -44.79 -19.74
N ILE A 104 -32.61 -45.95 -19.55
CA ILE A 104 -31.34 -46.06 -18.81
C ILE A 104 -30.25 -45.21 -19.48
N LYS A 105 -30.08 -45.33 -20.81
CA LYS A 105 -29.11 -44.51 -21.56
C LYS A 105 -29.39 -43.03 -21.37
N ASN A 106 -30.64 -42.61 -21.52
CA ASN A 106 -31.04 -41.21 -21.43
C ASN A 106 -30.71 -40.61 -20.05
N GLU A 107 -30.92 -41.35 -18.95
CA GLU A 107 -30.55 -40.88 -17.61
C GLU A 107 -29.04 -40.62 -17.47
N TYR A 108 -28.20 -41.53 -18.00
CA TYR A 108 -26.75 -41.32 -18.02
C TYR A 108 -26.34 -40.14 -18.92
N GLU A 109 -26.98 -40.00 -20.08
CA GLU A 109 -26.73 -38.90 -21.01
C GLU A 109 -27.06 -37.54 -20.40
N VAL A 110 -28.24 -37.43 -19.78
CA VAL A 110 -28.68 -36.22 -19.07
C VAL A 110 -27.73 -35.91 -17.91
N THR A 111 -27.32 -36.93 -17.14
CA THR A 111 -26.38 -36.75 -16.02
C THR A 111 -25.01 -36.28 -16.50
N LEU A 112 -24.47 -36.87 -17.58
CA LEU A 112 -23.19 -36.44 -18.17
C LEU A 112 -23.27 -35.01 -18.72
N ALA A 113 -24.38 -34.64 -19.37
CA ALA A 113 -24.61 -33.28 -19.84
C ALA A 113 -24.65 -32.28 -18.67
N HIS A 114 -25.35 -32.61 -17.59
CA HIS A 114 -25.39 -31.80 -16.37
C HIS A 114 -24.00 -31.63 -15.75
N GLN A 115 -23.20 -32.70 -15.67
CA GLN A 115 -21.82 -32.62 -15.15
C GLN A 115 -20.92 -31.76 -16.03
N ARG A 116 -21.01 -31.87 -17.36
CA ARG A 116 -20.28 -31.01 -18.30
C ARG A 116 -20.64 -29.54 -18.11
N GLU A 117 -21.93 -29.25 -17.95
CA GLU A 117 -22.39 -27.88 -17.71
C GLU A 117 -21.85 -27.33 -16.38
N ARG A 118 -21.85 -28.15 -15.32
CA ARG A 118 -21.20 -27.80 -14.05
C ARG A 118 -19.70 -27.57 -14.18
N ILE A 119 -19.00 -28.31 -15.03
CA ILE A 119 -17.56 -28.09 -15.27
C ILE A 119 -17.34 -26.76 -15.99
N ARG A 120 -18.13 -26.47 -17.02
CA ARG A 120 -18.07 -25.20 -17.77
C ARG A 120 -18.37 -24.00 -16.88
N SER A 121 -19.36 -24.09 -15.99
CA SER A 121 -19.67 -22.99 -15.07
C SER A 121 -18.56 -22.72 -14.04
N LEU A 122 -17.67 -23.68 -13.78
CA LEU A 122 -16.52 -23.51 -12.90
C LEU A 122 -15.30 -22.85 -13.60
N GLU A 123 -15.23 -22.83 -14.93
CA GLU A 123 -14.10 -22.22 -15.66
C GLU A 123 -14.00 -20.70 -15.45
N PRO A 124 -15.10 -19.92 -15.53
CA PRO A 124 -15.08 -18.49 -15.21
C PRO A 124 -14.64 -18.20 -13.77
N LEU A 125 -15.02 -19.06 -12.81
CA LEU A 125 -14.62 -18.92 -11.41
C LEU A 125 -13.10 -19.09 -11.24
N LYS A 126 -12.51 -20.06 -11.94
CA LYS A 126 -11.04 -20.23 -11.95
C LYS A 126 -10.34 -19.02 -12.57
N ALA A 127 -10.88 -18.48 -13.67
CA ALA A 127 -10.32 -17.29 -14.32
C ALA A 127 -10.42 -16.05 -13.40
N MET A 128 -11.56 -15.87 -12.73
CA MET A 128 -11.75 -14.80 -11.75
C MET A 128 -10.78 -14.93 -10.58
N LEU A 129 -10.58 -16.14 -10.05
CA LEU A 129 -9.62 -16.38 -8.97
C LEU A 129 -8.19 -15.99 -9.37
N VAL A 130 -7.76 -16.35 -10.58
CA VAL A 130 -6.44 -15.94 -11.12
C VAL A 130 -6.35 -14.42 -11.22
N SER A 131 -7.37 -13.75 -11.75
CA SER A 131 -7.37 -12.29 -11.85
C SER A 131 -7.32 -11.61 -10.48
N VAL A 132 -8.05 -12.12 -9.49
CA VAL A 132 -8.02 -11.60 -8.12
C VAL A 132 -6.65 -11.84 -7.48
N SER A 133 -6.05 -13.02 -7.70
CA SER A 133 -4.68 -13.31 -7.25
C SER A 133 -3.69 -12.30 -7.83
N GLU A 134 -3.70 -12.09 -9.15
CA GLU A 134 -2.84 -11.12 -9.82
C GLU A 134 -3.05 -9.69 -9.31
N GLN A 135 -4.28 -9.30 -9.02
CA GLN A 135 -4.57 -7.99 -8.42
C GLN A 135 -4.02 -7.87 -6.99
N CYS A 136 -4.12 -8.92 -6.18
CA CYS A 136 -3.52 -8.95 -4.86
C CYS A 136 -1.99 -8.86 -4.94
N ASP A 137 -1.37 -9.62 -5.83
CA ASP A 137 0.07 -9.60 -6.05
C ASP A 137 0.55 -8.21 -6.48
N LYS A 138 -0.18 -7.53 -7.37
CA LYS A 138 0.09 -6.14 -7.77
C LYS A 138 0.01 -5.17 -6.59
N ARG A 139 -1.05 -5.23 -5.78
CA ARG A 139 -1.18 -4.37 -4.59
C ARG A 139 -0.05 -4.60 -3.60
N ILE A 140 0.34 -5.86 -3.40
CA ILE A 140 1.46 -6.22 -2.53
C ILE A 140 2.77 -5.62 -3.07
N GLN A 141 3.03 -5.72 -4.38
CA GLN A 141 4.20 -5.12 -5.02
C GLN A 141 4.23 -3.60 -4.89
N GLU A 142 3.11 -2.91 -5.14
CA GLU A 142 3.00 -1.45 -4.98
C GLU A 142 3.32 -1.00 -3.55
N ILE A 143 2.82 -1.73 -2.54
CA ILE A 143 3.14 -1.46 -1.13
C ILE A 143 4.63 -1.65 -0.88
N TYR A 144 5.21 -2.76 -1.33
CA TYR A 144 6.65 -3.02 -1.16
C TYR A 144 7.53 -1.96 -1.83
N GLU A 145 7.16 -1.48 -3.02
CA GLU A 145 7.90 -0.42 -3.71
C GLU A 145 7.80 0.91 -2.97
N LYS A 146 6.62 1.25 -2.47
CA LYS A 146 6.40 2.46 -1.66
C LYS A 146 7.22 2.41 -0.36
N GLU A 147 7.15 1.31 0.39
CA GLU A 147 7.92 1.11 1.61
C GLU A 147 9.43 1.19 1.34
N LYS A 148 9.91 0.57 0.25
CA LYS A 148 11.31 0.65 -0.15
C LYS A 148 11.75 2.07 -0.45
N HIS A 149 10.91 2.85 -1.12
CA HIS A 149 11.18 4.26 -1.40
C HIS A 149 11.24 5.08 -0.11
N GLU A 150 10.27 4.91 0.79
CA GLU A 150 10.20 5.60 2.09
C GLU A 150 11.40 5.26 2.98
N VAL A 151 11.79 3.99 3.06
CA VAL A 151 13.00 3.57 3.80
C VAL A 151 14.25 4.22 3.21
N LYS A 152 14.33 4.39 1.88
CA LYS A 152 15.46 5.05 1.24
C LYS A 152 15.50 6.54 1.57
N THR A 153 14.36 7.25 1.50
CA THR A 153 14.30 8.68 1.85
C THR A 153 14.63 8.92 3.31
N LEU A 154 14.08 8.12 4.22
CA LEU A 154 14.38 8.20 5.66
C LEU A 154 15.85 7.93 5.97
N LYS A 155 16.50 7.00 5.27
CA LYS A 155 17.95 6.77 5.41
C LYS A 155 18.76 7.98 4.98
N MET A 156 18.43 8.60 3.85
CA MET A 156 19.11 9.80 3.38
C MET A 156 18.94 10.96 4.36
N GLU A 157 17.73 11.15 4.90
CA GLU A 157 17.47 12.17 5.92
C GLU A 157 18.24 11.91 7.21
N LYS A 158 18.24 10.67 7.71
CA LYS A 158 19.03 10.27 8.89
C LYS A 158 20.50 10.63 8.71
N ASP A 159 21.09 10.31 7.55
CA ASP A 159 22.50 10.57 7.30
C ASP A 159 22.79 12.07 7.16
N ASN A 160 21.86 12.86 6.62
CA ASN A 160 21.95 14.32 6.59
C ASN A 160 21.88 14.93 7.99
N LEU A 161 20.96 14.45 8.84
CA LEU A 161 20.82 14.90 10.22
C LEU A 161 22.06 14.56 11.05
N LEU A 162 22.65 13.37 10.86
CA LEU A 162 23.89 13.00 11.53
C LEU A 162 25.05 13.93 11.14
N LYS A 163 25.20 14.26 9.86
CA LYS A 163 26.21 15.23 9.41
C LYS A 163 26.00 16.61 10.05
N MET A 164 24.75 17.06 10.14
CA MET A 164 24.42 18.34 10.78
C MET A 164 24.78 18.31 12.28
N ILE A 165 24.47 17.21 12.96
CA ILE A 165 24.83 17.02 14.38
C ILE A 165 26.35 17.08 14.56
N ASP A 166 27.12 16.41 13.69
CA ASP A 166 28.57 16.41 13.79
C ASP A 166 29.15 17.81 13.54
N ASN A 167 28.66 18.52 12.52
CA ASN A 167 29.05 19.92 12.28
C ASN A 167 28.78 20.82 13.51
N LEU A 168 27.59 20.72 14.10
CA LEU A 168 27.23 21.50 15.29
C LEU A 168 28.08 21.14 16.52
N LYS A 169 28.47 19.87 16.66
CA LYS A 169 29.41 19.45 17.71
C LYS A 169 30.78 20.06 17.50
N ASP A 170 31.29 20.06 16.27
CA ASP A 170 32.58 20.64 15.92
C ASP A 170 32.59 22.17 16.16
N GLU A 171 31.51 22.86 15.76
CA GLU A 171 31.32 24.28 16.05
C GLU A 171 31.30 24.55 17.56
N LYS A 172 30.58 23.73 18.34
CA LYS A 172 30.56 23.84 19.80
C LYS A 172 31.95 23.69 20.40
N ILE A 173 32.72 22.69 19.96
CA ILE A 173 34.09 22.45 20.45
C ILE A 173 34.99 23.65 20.10
N SER A 174 34.90 24.16 18.87
CA SER A 174 35.65 25.33 18.40
C SER A 174 35.32 26.59 19.23
N LEU A 175 34.03 26.87 19.43
CA LEU A 175 33.59 28.01 20.24
C LEU A 175 34.03 27.85 21.70
N GLN A 176 33.95 26.65 22.26
CA GLN A 176 34.40 26.38 23.62
C GLN A 176 35.91 26.61 23.78
N ALA A 177 36.71 26.20 22.79
CA ALA A 177 38.14 26.49 22.76
C ALA A 177 38.44 28.00 22.70
N GLN A 178 37.68 28.76 21.89
CA GLN A 178 37.80 30.23 21.84
C GLN A 178 37.44 30.87 23.18
N VAL A 179 36.36 30.43 23.82
CA VAL A 179 35.97 30.91 25.16
C VAL A 179 37.09 30.65 26.17
N SER A 180 37.66 29.44 26.20
CA SER A 180 38.78 29.12 27.09
C SER A 180 40.01 30.00 26.83
N LYS A 181 40.34 30.27 25.57
CA LYS A 181 41.46 31.17 25.21
C LYS A 181 41.22 32.60 25.67
N LEU A 182 40.01 33.13 25.44
CA LEU A 182 39.65 34.48 25.89
C LEU A 182 39.64 34.59 27.42
N GLN A 183 39.24 33.54 28.13
CA GLN A 183 39.34 33.48 29.58
C GLN A 183 40.80 33.55 30.04
N GLU A 184 41.70 32.78 29.43
CA GLU A 184 43.14 32.82 29.72
C GLU A 184 43.75 34.21 29.44
N GLU A 185 43.45 34.80 28.28
CA GLU A 185 43.90 36.15 27.93
C GLU A 185 43.39 37.22 28.92
N MET A 186 42.16 37.07 29.40
CA MET A 186 41.58 37.97 30.39
C MET A 186 42.31 37.87 31.73
N GLU A 187 42.60 36.66 32.22
CA GLU A 187 43.38 36.43 33.44
C GLU A 187 44.79 37.02 33.32
N ASP A 188 45.45 36.84 32.17
CA ASP A 188 46.76 37.44 31.89
C ASP A 188 46.75 38.97 31.96
N VAL A 189 45.71 39.60 31.39
CA VAL A 189 45.56 41.06 31.43
C VAL A 189 45.28 41.54 32.85
N TYR A 190 44.42 40.84 33.61
CA TYR A 190 44.17 41.16 35.02
C TYR A 190 45.44 41.04 35.86
N LEU A 191 46.25 40.00 35.64
CA LEU A 191 47.52 39.82 36.33
C LEU A 191 48.50 40.95 36.01
N LYS A 192 48.63 41.33 34.73
CA LYS A 192 49.47 42.47 34.31
C LYS A 192 49.02 43.77 34.96
N TYR A 193 47.72 44.06 34.95
CA TYR A 193 47.15 45.25 35.59
C TYR A 193 47.46 45.28 37.09
N ARG A 194 47.27 44.15 37.78
CA ARG A 194 47.60 44.03 39.21
C ARG A 194 49.08 44.29 39.48
N ASN A 195 49.96 43.66 38.72
CA ASN A 195 51.41 43.84 38.85
C ASN A 195 51.81 45.30 38.61
N GLU A 196 51.20 45.96 37.62
CA GLU A 196 51.44 47.38 37.34
C GLU A 196 50.95 48.26 38.49
N CYS A 197 49.77 48.00 39.05
CA CYS A 197 49.28 48.71 40.24
C CYS A 197 50.23 48.57 41.42
N ASP A 198 50.73 47.37 41.68
CA ASP A 198 51.65 47.11 42.79
C ASP A 198 53.03 47.78 42.55
N ALA A 199 53.54 47.77 41.32
CA ALA A 199 54.74 48.52 40.94
C ALA A 199 54.56 50.04 41.09
N ARG A 200 53.40 50.59 40.71
CA ARG A 200 53.08 52.02 40.90
C ARG A 200 53.01 52.39 42.38
N LYS A 201 52.44 51.55 43.24
CA LYS A 201 52.43 51.79 44.70
C LYS A 201 53.84 51.83 45.26
N LEU A 202 54.70 50.90 44.84
CA LEU A 202 56.10 50.84 45.27
C LEU A 202 56.85 52.10 44.80
N LEU A 203 56.70 52.49 43.54
CA LEU A 203 57.30 53.72 43.00
C LEU A 203 56.82 54.98 43.73
N ILE A 204 55.53 55.07 44.10
CA ILE A 204 55.02 56.19 44.90
C ILE A 204 55.68 56.21 46.29
N SER A 205 55.87 55.04 46.91
CA SER A 205 56.59 54.92 48.18
C SER A 205 58.03 55.43 48.03
N ASP A 206 58.75 54.97 47.01
CA ASP A 206 60.13 55.40 46.73
C ASP A 206 60.21 56.91 46.44
N ILE A 207 59.28 57.46 45.64
CA ILE A 207 59.21 58.91 45.36
C ILE A 207 58.97 59.69 46.65
N ASN A 208 58.11 59.21 47.54
CA ASN A 208 57.85 59.87 48.82
C ASN A 208 59.10 59.81 49.71
N GLU A 209 59.78 58.67 49.77
CA GLU A 209 61.03 58.52 50.52
C GLU A 209 62.13 59.43 49.99
N LEU A 210 62.33 59.47 48.66
CA LEU A 210 63.26 60.40 48.01
C LEU A 210 62.89 61.87 48.24
N LYS A 211 61.59 62.21 48.25
CA LYS A 211 61.14 63.57 48.59
C LYS A 211 61.47 63.93 50.03
N HIS A 212 61.29 63.00 50.98
CA HIS A 212 61.70 63.21 52.36
C HIS A 212 63.21 63.43 52.46
N GLN A 213 64.02 62.58 51.81
CA GLN A 213 65.48 62.74 51.74
C GLN A 213 65.89 64.08 51.08
N GLN A 214 65.20 64.49 50.03
CA GLN A 214 65.46 65.75 49.35
C GLN A 214 65.06 66.95 50.21
N GLU A 215 63.94 66.87 50.95
CA GLU A 215 63.53 67.91 51.88
C GLU A 215 64.55 68.05 53.02
N ASP A 216 65.05 66.92 53.55
CA ASP A 216 66.14 66.89 54.53
C ASP A 216 67.44 67.50 53.97
N LEU A 217 67.76 67.25 52.69
CA LEU A 217 68.90 67.84 51.99
C LEU A 217 68.68 69.33 51.63
N ARG A 218 67.45 69.75 51.35
CA ARG A 218 67.07 71.14 51.06
C ARG A 218 67.10 72.01 52.31
N LEU A 219 66.64 71.48 53.45
CA LEU A 219 66.89 72.07 54.76
C LEU A 219 68.39 72.25 55.03
N SER A 220 69.25 71.50 54.32
CA SER A 220 70.71 71.59 54.38
C SER A 220 71.36 72.45 53.27
N GLN A 221 70.61 72.88 52.25
CA GLN A 221 71.12 73.58 51.06
C GLN A 221 70.14 74.69 50.63
N ASP A 222 70.04 75.75 51.42
CA ASP A 222 69.29 76.94 51.03
C ASP A 222 70.25 78.00 50.48
N HIS A 223 70.64 77.88 49.19
CA HIS A 223 71.16 79.01 48.40
C HIS A 223 71.01 78.81 46.88
N LYS A 224 70.38 79.82 46.27
CA LYS A 224 70.45 80.32 44.87
C LYS A 224 69.61 79.65 43.77
N GLU A 225 68.45 80.28 43.57
CA GLU A 225 68.01 81.00 42.36
C GLU A 225 68.32 80.49 40.93
N GLN A 226 67.20 80.42 40.21
CA GLN A 226 66.92 80.90 38.84
C GLN A 226 67.47 80.17 37.62
N GLY A 227 66.51 79.77 36.79
CA GLY A 227 66.70 79.64 35.36
C GLY A 227 65.34 79.58 34.66
N GLU A 228 65.10 80.56 33.80
CA GLU A 228 63.99 80.70 32.83
C GLU A 228 62.72 81.41 33.32
N ASP A 229 62.35 82.44 32.55
CA ASP A 229 61.20 83.31 32.78
C ASP A 229 59.89 82.48 32.83
N PRO A 230 59.25 82.36 34.02
CA PRO A 230 58.09 81.47 34.23
C PRO A 230 56.89 81.84 33.36
N VAL A 231 56.85 83.08 32.87
CA VAL A 231 55.75 83.58 32.06
C VAL A 231 55.76 82.97 30.65
N THR A 232 56.92 82.78 30.05
CA THR A 232 57.04 82.20 28.70
C THR A 232 56.69 80.71 28.67
N LEU A 233 57.18 79.96 29.65
CA LEU A 233 56.86 78.54 29.85
C LEU A 233 55.36 78.34 30.13
N ALA A 234 54.74 79.22 30.92
CA ALA A 234 53.31 79.18 31.17
C ALA A 234 52.47 79.40 29.89
N ILE A 235 52.91 80.33 29.02
CA ILE A 235 52.24 80.60 27.74
C ILE A 235 52.38 79.41 26.79
N ALA A 236 53.58 78.86 26.62
CA ALA A 236 53.82 77.69 25.77
C ALA A 236 53.05 76.45 26.25
N LEU A 237 53.02 76.21 27.56
CA LEU A 237 52.29 75.11 28.18
C LEU A 237 50.77 75.26 28.02
N ARG A 238 50.25 76.49 28.11
CA ARG A 238 48.83 76.78 27.83
C ARG A 238 48.49 76.53 26.37
N MET A 239 49.35 76.93 25.43
CA MET A 239 49.16 76.66 24.00
C MET A 239 49.18 75.16 23.70
N ALA A 240 50.18 74.42 24.22
CA ALA A 240 50.27 72.98 24.04
C ALA A 240 49.06 72.23 24.60
N ARG A 241 48.52 72.64 25.76
CA ARG A 241 47.29 72.08 26.32
C ARG A 241 46.07 72.37 25.46
N SER A 242 45.97 73.58 24.91
CA SER A 242 44.88 73.95 24.01
C SER A 242 44.91 73.13 22.72
N ASP A 243 46.09 72.90 22.14
CA ASP A 243 46.21 72.15 20.89
C ASP A 243 46.00 70.65 21.11
N LEU A 244 46.41 70.11 22.26
CA LEU A 244 46.06 68.75 22.66
C LEU A 244 44.54 68.57 22.83
N ALA A 245 43.84 69.56 23.40
CA ALA A 245 42.39 69.50 23.51
C ALA A 245 41.69 69.51 22.15
N LYS A 246 42.15 70.33 21.20
CA LYS A 246 41.60 70.38 19.84
C LYS A 246 41.80 69.05 19.10
N THR A 247 43.02 68.53 19.10
CA THR A 247 43.35 67.25 18.45
C THR A 247 42.57 66.07 19.07
N GLN A 248 42.35 66.10 20.39
CA GLN A 248 41.54 65.06 21.05
C GLN A 248 40.06 65.12 20.63
N VAL A 249 39.50 66.31 20.46
CA VAL A 249 38.13 66.50 19.96
C VAL A 249 38.01 66.04 18.50
N GLU A 250 38.98 66.40 17.65
CA GLU A 250 39.05 65.94 16.25
C GLU A 250 39.17 64.42 16.16
N LEU A 251 39.97 63.80 17.02
CA LEU A 251 40.12 62.34 17.06
C LEU A 251 38.84 61.65 17.55
N ASN A 252 38.14 62.22 18.53
CA ASN A 252 36.89 61.69 19.04
C ASN A 252 35.75 61.80 18.02
N THR A 253 35.69 62.93 17.30
CA THR A 253 34.72 63.11 16.19
C THR A 253 35.00 62.13 15.07
N LEU A 254 36.26 61.95 14.67
CA LEU A 254 36.65 60.96 13.66
C LEU A 254 36.32 59.52 14.13
N LYS A 255 36.60 59.17 15.38
CA LYS A 255 36.22 57.84 15.91
C LYS A 255 34.71 57.61 15.93
N ALA A 256 33.91 58.65 16.20
CA ALA A 256 32.46 58.55 16.17
C ALA A 256 31.95 58.40 14.72
N ASP A 257 32.47 59.18 13.78
CA ASP A 257 32.06 59.16 12.37
C ASP A 257 32.45 57.84 11.67
N TYR A 258 33.57 57.23 12.06
CA TYR A 258 34.06 55.97 11.49
C TYR A 258 33.71 54.73 12.34
N GLY A 259 32.95 54.89 13.44
CA GLY A 259 32.58 53.79 14.34
C GLY A 259 31.64 52.77 13.71
N ASP A 260 30.75 53.20 12.82
CA ASP A 260 29.69 52.37 12.21
C ASP A 260 29.96 52.02 10.73
N VAL A 261 31.16 52.30 10.21
CA VAL A 261 31.44 52.12 8.78
C VAL A 261 31.99 50.70 8.54
N VAL A 262 31.26 49.93 7.72
CA VAL A 262 31.69 48.58 7.30
C VAL A 262 32.79 48.69 6.25
N PRO A 263 33.91 47.96 6.38
CA PRO A 263 34.96 47.93 5.36
C PRO A 263 34.39 47.58 3.99
N ARG A 264 34.79 48.33 2.95
CA ARG A 264 34.24 48.19 1.59
C ARG A 264 34.27 46.76 1.05
N ARG A 265 35.33 46.00 1.36
CA ARG A 265 35.44 44.57 1.00
C ARG A 265 34.31 43.74 1.58
N ASP A 266 33.94 44.00 2.83
CA ASP A 266 32.93 43.23 3.55
C ASP A 266 31.53 43.66 3.10
N PHE A 267 31.35 44.95 2.78
CA PHE A 267 30.15 45.45 2.10
C PHE A 267 29.94 44.77 0.72
N GLU A 268 30.96 44.77 -0.15
CA GLU A 268 30.88 44.14 -1.47
C GLU A 268 30.64 42.62 -1.36
N LYS A 269 31.19 41.96 -0.33
CA LYS A 269 30.90 40.57 -0.04
C LYS A 269 29.44 40.37 0.38
N GLN A 270 28.93 41.22 1.28
CA GLN A 270 27.54 41.17 1.73
C GLN A 270 26.57 41.45 0.59
N GLU A 271 26.86 42.43 -0.27
CA GLU A 271 26.06 42.78 -1.45
C GLU A 271 25.93 41.58 -2.40
N LYS A 272 27.03 40.87 -2.68
CA LYS A 272 26.99 39.62 -3.48
C LYS A 272 26.14 38.54 -2.83
N THR A 273 26.25 38.35 -1.51
CA THR A 273 25.43 37.36 -0.80
C THR A 273 23.95 37.74 -0.81
N LEU A 274 23.63 39.03 -0.68
CA LEU A 274 22.27 39.53 -0.77
C LEU A 274 21.70 39.31 -2.17
N ALA A 275 22.45 39.61 -3.23
CA ALA A 275 22.03 39.36 -4.61
C ALA A 275 21.67 37.88 -4.85
N VAL A 276 22.53 36.96 -4.41
CA VAL A 276 22.27 35.51 -4.51
C VAL A 276 21.05 35.10 -3.68
N CYS A 277 20.89 35.64 -2.46
CA CYS A 277 19.72 35.39 -1.63
C CYS A 277 18.43 35.89 -2.29
N VAL A 278 18.45 37.07 -2.91
CA VAL A 278 17.32 37.66 -3.63
C VAL A 278 16.91 36.76 -4.81
N GLU A 279 17.86 36.35 -5.65
CA GLU A 279 17.57 35.43 -6.76
C GLU A 279 16.94 34.12 -6.28
N LYS A 280 17.45 33.55 -5.18
CA LYS A 280 16.87 32.33 -4.59
C LYS A 280 15.44 32.56 -4.10
N THR A 281 15.16 33.70 -3.47
CA THR A 281 13.79 34.03 -3.03
C THR A 281 12.83 34.20 -4.20
N GLU A 282 13.27 34.83 -5.29
CA GLU A 282 12.45 34.97 -6.50
C GLU A 282 12.14 33.62 -7.16
N LEU A 283 13.12 32.70 -7.20
CA LEU A 283 12.91 31.34 -7.68
C LEU A 283 11.89 30.58 -6.82
N LEU A 284 12.07 30.57 -5.50
CA LEU A 284 11.13 29.91 -4.58
C LEU A 284 9.72 30.50 -4.68
N GLN A 285 9.61 31.82 -4.90
CA GLN A 285 8.32 32.47 -5.09
C GLN A 285 7.64 32.04 -6.39
N LYS A 286 8.40 31.83 -7.47
CA LYS A 286 7.88 31.26 -8.73
C LYS A 286 7.39 29.84 -8.52
N ASP A 287 8.18 28.99 -7.85
CA ASP A 287 7.81 27.59 -7.57
C ASP A 287 6.55 27.50 -6.71
N LEU A 288 6.44 28.32 -5.66
CA LEU A 288 5.22 28.40 -4.85
C LEU A 288 4.01 28.82 -5.69
N SER A 289 4.16 29.80 -6.58
CA SER A 289 3.08 30.24 -7.45
C SER A 289 2.63 29.15 -8.43
N GLN A 290 3.55 28.31 -8.90
CA GLN A 290 3.26 27.17 -9.76
C GLN A 290 2.54 26.08 -8.98
N LEU A 291 3.06 25.70 -7.80
CA LEU A 291 2.45 24.68 -6.94
C LEU A 291 1.02 25.07 -6.53
N GLN A 292 0.79 26.36 -6.27
CA GLN A 292 -0.57 26.87 -6.00
C GLN A 292 -1.52 26.71 -7.20
N LYS A 293 -1.04 26.88 -8.44
CA LYS A 293 -1.85 26.66 -9.65
C LYS A 293 -2.17 25.19 -9.85
N GLU A 294 -1.18 24.32 -9.65
CA GLU A 294 -1.35 22.86 -9.73
C GLU A 294 -2.35 22.37 -8.68
N HIS A 295 -2.22 22.84 -7.43
CA HIS A 295 -3.14 22.51 -6.35
C HIS A 295 -4.58 22.96 -6.65
N LYS A 296 -4.77 24.18 -7.16
CA LYS A 296 -6.10 24.66 -7.59
C LYS A 296 -6.69 23.80 -8.71
N SER A 297 -5.86 23.39 -9.67
CA SER A 297 -6.28 22.53 -10.78
C SER A 297 -6.69 21.14 -10.29
N LEU A 298 -5.92 20.54 -9.38
CA LEU A 298 -6.25 19.26 -8.74
C LEU A 298 -7.53 19.35 -7.91
N LEU A 299 -7.74 20.45 -7.19
CA LEU A 299 -8.96 20.70 -6.42
C LEU A 299 -10.19 20.75 -7.34
N GLN A 300 -10.07 21.41 -8.49
CA GLN A 300 -11.14 21.47 -9.50
C GLN A 300 -11.45 20.10 -10.08
N ILE A 301 -10.43 19.30 -10.43
CA ILE A 301 -10.62 17.92 -10.92
C ILE A 301 -11.29 17.06 -9.86
N ASN A 302 -10.84 17.15 -8.60
CA ASN A 302 -11.44 16.39 -7.51
C ASN A 302 -12.93 16.75 -7.33
N GLN A 303 -13.26 18.04 -7.41
CA GLN A 303 -14.64 18.51 -7.35
C GLN A 303 -15.49 17.94 -8.50
N GLN A 304 -14.95 17.87 -9.73
CA GLN A 304 -15.62 17.25 -10.87
C GLN A 304 -15.85 15.74 -10.65
N VAL A 305 -14.83 15.01 -10.21
CA VAL A 305 -14.93 13.56 -9.93
C VAL A 305 -15.97 13.28 -8.83
N VAL A 306 -16.03 14.13 -7.80
CA VAL A 306 -17.04 14.05 -6.75
C VAL A 306 -18.44 14.29 -7.31
N GLN A 307 -18.62 15.28 -8.18
CA GLN A 307 -19.89 15.53 -8.86
C GLN A 307 -20.32 14.35 -9.72
N GLU A 308 -19.40 13.78 -10.51
CA GLU A 308 -19.65 12.60 -11.34
C GLU A 308 -20.06 11.38 -10.50
N ARG A 309 -19.34 11.12 -9.40
CA ARG A 309 -19.68 10.07 -8.44
C ARG A 309 -21.09 10.28 -7.88
N ASP A 310 -21.43 11.50 -7.50
CA ASP A 310 -22.73 11.81 -6.90
C ASP A 310 -23.86 11.70 -7.94
N SER A 311 -23.62 12.08 -9.21
CA SER A 311 -24.58 11.84 -10.29
C SER A 311 -24.79 10.35 -10.55
N LEU A 312 -23.71 9.55 -10.64
CA LEU A 312 -23.82 8.11 -10.83
C LEU A 312 -24.52 7.44 -9.65
N SER A 313 -24.28 7.92 -8.43
CA SER A 313 -24.94 7.41 -7.22
C SER A 313 -26.44 7.70 -7.25
N LYS A 314 -26.86 8.89 -7.69
CA LYS A 314 -28.27 9.23 -7.91
C LYS A 314 -28.90 8.39 -9.02
N GLU A 315 -28.21 8.20 -10.14
CA GLU A 315 -28.67 7.32 -11.23
C GLU A 315 -28.87 5.88 -10.74
N LEU A 316 -27.96 5.36 -9.91
CA LEU A 316 -28.12 4.06 -9.28
C LEU A 316 -29.32 4.00 -8.33
N GLU A 317 -29.53 5.02 -7.49
CA GLU A 317 -30.71 5.10 -6.64
C GLU A 317 -32.01 5.17 -7.46
N ASP A 318 -32.03 5.95 -8.54
CA ASP A 318 -33.21 6.09 -9.41
C ASP A 318 -33.47 4.80 -10.20
N LEU A 319 -32.44 4.09 -10.64
CA LEU A 319 -32.57 2.74 -11.20
C LEU A 319 -33.11 1.76 -10.16
N GLN A 320 -32.64 1.82 -8.91
CA GLN A 320 -33.17 0.99 -7.83
C GLN A 320 -34.63 1.33 -7.49
N ARG A 321 -35.04 2.60 -7.56
CA ARG A 321 -36.42 3.05 -7.30
C ARG A 321 -37.38 2.76 -8.46
N SER A 322 -36.94 2.94 -9.70
CA SER A 322 -37.72 2.63 -10.91
C SER A 322 -37.82 1.14 -11.17
N THR A 323 -36.87 0.36 -10.65
CA THR A 323 -37.02 -1.09 -10.53
C THR A 323 -38.06 -1.35 -9.44
N SER A 324 -39.29 -1.66 -9.87
CA SER A 324 -40.30 -2.21 -8.96
C SER A 324 -39.64 -3.35 -8.17
N PRO A 325 -39.69 -3.36 -6.82
CA PRO A 325 -39.07 -4.43 -6.04
C PRO A 325 -39.58 -5.74 -6.61
N GLY A 326 -38.64 -6.54 -7.14
CA GLY A 326 -38.99 -7.79 -7.82
C GLY A 326 -39.92 -8.60 -6.91
N PRO A 327 -40.96 -9.24 -7.46
CA PRO A 327 -41.83 -10.06 -6.64
C PRO A 327 -40.99 -11.03 -5.81
N LEU A 328 -41.27 -11.08 -4.50
CA LEU A 328 -40.61 -12.00 -3.58
C LEU A 328 -41.01 -13.42 -3.96
N TRP A 329 -40.24 -14.04 -4.85
CA TRP A 329 -40.50 -15.39 -5.38
C TRP A 329 -40.56 -16.46 -4.29
N GLU A 330 -39.96 -16.18 -3.14
CA GLU A 330 -40.05 -17.01 -1.93
C GLU A 330 -41.49 -17.10 -1.41
N LYS A 331 -42.26 -16.01 -1.45
CA LYS A 331 -43.67 -16.02 -1.01
C LYS A 331 -44.60 -16.70 -2.01
N CYS A 332 -44.19 -16.85 -3.28
CA CYS A 332 -44.95 -17.62 -4.26
C CYS A 332 -45.00 -19.11 -3.91
N VAL A 333 -44.06 -19.59 -3.09
CA VAL A 333 -43.99 -20.96 -2.61
C VAL A 333 -45.12 -21.28 -1.64
N ASP A 334 -45.52 -20.32 -0.79
CA ASP A 334 -46.55 -20.50 0.23
C ASP A 334 -47.98 -20.60 -0.34
N ILE A 335 -48.22 -19.98 -1.51
CA ILE A 335 -49.53 -19.96 -2.17
C ILE A 335 -49.81 -21.29 -2.89
N PHE A 336 -48.77 -22.08 -3.22
CA PHE A 336 -48.90 -23.29 -4.03
C PHE A 336 -48.10 -24.49 -3.48
N PRO A 337 -48.63 -25.20 -2.47
CA PRO A 337 -47.95 -26.32 -1.83
C PRO A 337 -47.60 -27.47 -2.79
N GLU A 338 -48.47 -27.76 -3.77
CA GLU A 338 -48.24 -28.80 -4.79
C GLU A 338 -47.18 -28.41 -5.82
N ILE A 339 -46.95 -27.10 -6.00
CA ILE A 339 -45.97 -26.60 -6.95
C ILE A 339 -44.59 -26.57 -6.28
N PHE A 340 -44.44 -26.65 -4.95
CA PHE A 340 -43.15 -26.62 -4.23
C PHE A 340 -42.02 -27.44 -4.88
N GLN A 341 -42.26 -28.73 -5.16
CA GLN A 341 -41.25 -29.62 -5.75
C GLN A 341 -40.98 -29.34 -7.24
N ARG A 342 -41.96 -28.74 -7.93
CA ARG A 342 -41.88 -28.41 -9.36
C ARG A 342 -41.39 -26.97 -9.58
N TRP A 343 -41.64 -26.08 -8.63
CA TRP A 343 -41.26 -24.66 -8.60
C TRP A 343 -39.76 -24.55 -8.54
N SER A 344 -39.11 -25.24 -7.58
CA SER A 344 -37.65 -25.28 -7.48
C SER A 344 -36.96 -25.73 -8.77
N LYS A 345 -37.58 -26.64 -9.54
CA LYS A 345 -37.06 -27.08 -10.85
C LYS A 345 -37.40 -26.11 -11.99
N LEU A 346 -38.52 -25.42 -11.90
CA LEU A 346 -39.01 -24.48 -12.92
C LEU A 346 -38.38 -23.09 -12.76
N SER A 347 -37.95 -22.75 -11.55
CA SER A 347 -37.39 -21.44 -11.18
C SER A 347 -35.88 -21.36 -11.30
N ASP A 348 -35.20 -22.50 -11.33
CA ASP A 348 -33.75 -22.56 -11.40
C ASP A 348 -33.23 -21.93 -12.70
N GLY A 349 -32.28 -20.99 -12.56
CA GLY A 349 -31.65 -20.28 -13.68
C GLY A 349 -32.51 -19.27 -14.45
N LYS A 350 -33.73 -18.94 -14.01
CA LYS A 350 -34.60 -17.99 -14.72
C LYS A 350 -34.55 -16.59 -14.14
N THR A 351 -34.61 -15.59 -15.02
CA THR A 351 -34.75 -14.18 -14.62
C THR A 351 -36.15 -13.89 -14.10
N SER A 352 -36.32 -12.82 -13.31
CA SER A 352 -37.61 -12.45 -12.72
C SER A 352 -38.73 -12.35 -13.75
N GLY A 353 -38.49 -11.76 -14.93
CA GLY A 353 -39.48 -11.71 -16.01
C GLY A 353 -39.91 -13.11 -16.50
N GLN A 354 -38.96 -14.03 -16.66
CA GLN A 354 -39.24 -15.41 -17.08
C GLN A 354 -39.97 -16.24 -16.02
N LEU A 355 -39.79 -15.92 -14.74
CA LEU A 355 -40.53 -16.55 -13.63
C LEU A 355 -42.01 -16.13 -13.63
N VAL A 356 -42.32 -14.88 -14.01
CA VAL A 356 -43.70 -14.41 -14.21
C VAL A 356 -44.39 -15.26 -15.28
N ASP A 357 -43.75 -15.45 -16.44
CA ASP A 357 -44.33 -16.20 -17.56
C ASP A 357 -44.60 -17.67 -17.21
N VAL A 358 -43.69 -18.28 -16.44
CA VAL A 358 -43.85 -19.65 -15.94
C VAL A 358 -45.02 -19.78 -14.98
N LEU A 359 -45.22 -18.81 -14.08
CA LEU A 359 -46.38 -18.78 -13.18
C LEU A 359 -47.69 -18.63 -13.93
N LEU A 360 -47.76 -17.69 -14.87
CA LEU A 360 -48.94 -17.47 -15.69
C LEU A 360 -49.32 -18.72 -16.48
N THR A 361 -48.32 -19.43 -17.00
CA THR A 361 -48.51 -20.69 -17.74
C THR A 361 -49.06 -21.80 -16.85
N GLU A 362 -48.57 -21.96 -15.62
CA GLU A 362 -49.06 -23.00 -14.71
C GLU A 362 -50.44 -22.65 -14.11
N LEU A 363 -50.72 -21.37 -13.85
CA LEU A 363 -52.07 -20.91 -13.49
C LEU A 363 -53.08 -21.14 -14.63
N GLY A 364 -52.70 -20.85 -15.87
CA GLY A 364 -53.51 -21.11 -17.06
C GLY A 364 -53.84 -22.60 -17.24
N LYS A 365 -52.85 -23.48 -17.03
CA LYS A 365 -53.05 -24.94 -17.05
C LYS A 365 -53.99 -25.43 -15.95
N ARG A 366 -53.98 -24.79 -14.77
CA ARG A 366 -54.87 -25.15 -13.65
C ARG A 366 -56.31 -24.72 -13.89
N ILE A 367 -56.52 -23.49 -14.37
CA ILE A 367 -57.86 -22.99 -14.74
C ILE A 367 -58.49 -23.87 -15.84
N LEU A 368 -57.68 -24.39 -16.76
CA LEU A 368 -58.14 -25.35 -17.77
C LEU A 368 -58.50 -26.72 -17.16
N LYS A 369 -57.72 -27.23 -16.20
CA LYS A 369 -58.03 -28.48 -15.48
C LYS A 369 -59.28 -28.38 -14.60
N ASP A 370 -59.55 -27.23 -13.97
CA ASP A 370 -60.75 -27.04 -13.15
C ASP A 370 -62.04 -26.93 -13.99
N LYS A 371 -61.94 -26.53 -15.27
CA LYS A 371 -63.07 -26.63 -16.23
C LYS A 371 -63.40 -28.07 -16.59
N ASP A 372 -62.41 -28.96 -16.59
CA ASP A 372 -62.59 -30.38 -16.92
C ASP A 372 -63.08 -31.22 -15.71
N PHE A 373 -63.17 -30.62 -14.51
CA PHE A 373 -63.57 -31.30 -13.25
C PHE A 373 -64.99 -30.96 -12.76
N PHE A 374 -65.86 -30.42 -13.62
CA PHE A 374 -67.30 -30.32 -13.34
C PHE A 374 -68.12 -31.41 -14.08
N PRO A 375 -68.23 -32.64 -13.57
CA PRO A 375 -69.29 -33.55 -13.97
C PRO A 375 -70.53 -33.23 -13.14
N GLY A 376 -71.35 -32.26 -13.58
CA GLY A 376 -72.62 -32.00 -12.90
C GLY A 376 -73.26 -30.64 -13.14
N MET A 377 -73.58 -30.30 -14.39
CA MET A 377 -74.78 -29.50 -14.67
C MET A 377 -75.26 -29.74 -16.11
N VAL A 378 -75.94 -30.88 -16.29
CA VAL A 378 -76.99 -30.96 -17.30
C VAL A 378 -78.18 -30.20 -16.72
N GLY A 379 -78.59 -29.12 -17.39
CA GLY A 379 -79.89 -28.47 -17.17
C GLY A 379 -79.83 -27.04 -16.65
N LEU A 380 -79.68 -26.08 -17.57
CA LEU A 380 -80.60 -24.95 -17.77
C LEU A 380 -80.02 -24.05 -18.87
N PHE A 381 -80.31 -24.42 -20.12
CA PHE A 381 -80.39 -23.43 -21.19
C PHE A 381 -81.78 -22.79 -21.10
N LEU A 382 -81.81 -21.56 -20.55
CA LEU A 382 -82.55 -20.41 -21.06
C LEU A 382 -82.18 -19.17 -20.25
#